data_AF-A0A1A8WHU8-F1
#
_entry.id   AF-A0A1A8WHU8-F1
#
_cell.length_a   1.000
_cell.length_b   1.000
_cell.length_c   1.000
_cell.angle_alpha   90.00
_cell.angle_beta   90.00
_cell.angle_gamma   90.00
#
_symmetry.space_group_name_H-M   'P 1'
#
loop_
_entity.id
_entity.type
_entity.pdbx_description
1 polymer ?
#
loop_
_entity_poly.entity_id
_entity_poly.type
_entity_poly.pdbx_seq_one_letter_code
_entity_poly.pdbx_strand_id
1 'polypeptide(L)'
;MADYSGYTTLTHHIPIDTFFFIIKSPIKKLIHKYGHKNCGLRHEELCEEIKKIISDKKKIELKHMDQDGRKKWISDWDSKRN
;
A
#
# COMPACT_ATOMS: atom_id res chain seq x y z
N MET A 1 2.58 25.40 1.84
CA MET A 1 1.36 24.89 2.49
C MET A 1 0.20 25.17 1.56
N ALA A 2 -0.06 24.27 0.61
CA ALA A 2 -1.10 24.46 -0.40
C ALA A 2 -1.71 23.08 -0.70
N ASP A 3 -2.69 22.64 0.09
CA ASP A 3 -3.46 21.43 -0.25
C ASP A 3 -4.80 21.29 0.50
N TYR A 4 -5.47 22.42 0.80
CA TYR A 4 -6.86 22.39 1.31
C TYR A 4 -7.86 22.86 0.23
N SER A 5 -7.53 22.66 -1.04
CA SER A 5 -8.42 22.93 -2.16
C SER A 5 -9.14 21.64 -2.56
N GLY A 6 -10.30 21.39 -1.96
CA GLY A 6 -11.21 20.38 -2.47
C GLY A 6 -11.99 19.69 -1.38
N TYR A 7 -13.24 20.11 -1.18
CA TYR A 7 -14.26 19.15 -0.76
C TYR A 7 -14.29 18.06 -1.84
N THR A 8 -13.59 16.96 -1.60
CA THR A 8 -13.68 15.79 -2.48
C THR A 8 -15.11 15.29 -2.42
N THR A 9 -15.76 15.15 -3.58
CA THR A 9 -17.09 14.52 -3.68
C THR A 9 -17.04 13.02 -3.36
N LEU A 10 -15.85 12.47 -3.12
CA LEU A 10 -15.63 11.06 -2.79
C LEU A 10 -15.85 10.81 -1.30
N THR A 11 -17.11 10.54 -0.94
CA THR A 11 -17.56 10.36 0.44
C THR A 11 -16.92 9.14 1.14
N HIS A 12 -16.42 8.16 0.39
CA HIS A 12 -15.71 6.98 0.92
C HIS A 12 -14.35 6.75 0.23
N HIS A 13 -13.62 7.82 -0.08
CA HIS A 13 -12.23 7.71 -0.50
C HIS A 13 -11.27 7.66 0.69
N ILE A 14 -10.41 6.65 0.72
CA ILE A 14 -9.29 6.59 1.65
C ILE A 14 -8.02 6.99 0.89
N PRO A 15 -7.19 7.92 1.39
CA PRO A 15 -5.95 8.29 0.72
C PRO A 15 -4.98 7.12 0.58
N ILE A 16 -4.25 7.07 -0.53
CA ILE A 16 -3.24 6.03 -0.80
C ILE A 16 -2.13 5.97 0.28
N ASP A 17 -1.84 7.08 0.94
CA ASP A 17 -0.81 7.13 1.99
C ASP A 17 -1.21 6.34 3.24
N THR A 18 -2.52 6.19 3.50
CA THR A 18 -3.06 5.30 4.55
C THR A 18 -2.65 3.86 4.28
N PHE A 19 -2.72 3.43 3.01
CA PHE A 19 -2.30 2.09 2.62
C PHE A 19 -0.80 1.86 2.86
N PHE A 20 0.06 2.83 2.53
CA PHE A 20 1.49 2.74 2.82
C PHE A 20 1.79 2.62 4.32
N PHE A 21 1.06 3.36 5.15
CA PHE A 21 1.18 3.24 6.60
C PHE A 21 0.84 1.82 7.07
N ILE A 22 -0.24 1.23 6.55
CA ILE A 22 -0.70 -0.12 6.90
C ILE A 22 0.33 -1.19 6.51
N ILE A 23 0.94 -1.10 5.32
CA ILE A 23 1.90 -2.12 4.85
C ILE A 23 3.32 -1.95 5.41
N LYS A 24 3.66 -0.78 5.97
CA LYS A 24 5.02 -0.48 6.48
C LYS A 24 5.47 -1.46 7.57
N SER A 25 4.63 -1.67 8.58
CA SER A 25 4.92 -2.58 9.69
C SER A 25 5.13 -4.04 9.25
N PRO A 26 4.21 -4.66 8.46
CA PRO A 26 4.40 -6.02 8.00
C PRO A 26 5.60 -6.18 7.05
N ILE A 27 5.88 -5.22 6.17
CA ILE A 27 7.09 -5.25 5.32
C ILE A 27 8.36 -5.18 6.19
N LYS A 28 8.39 -4.32 7.21
CA LYS A 28 9.53 -4.26 8.14
C LYS A 28 9.77 -5.61 8.83
N LYS A 29 8.71 -6.30 9.26
CA LYS A 29 8.81 -7.65 9.84
C LYS A 29 9.40 -8.66 8.85
N LEU A 30 9.00 -8.61 7.57
CA LEU A 30 9.60 -9.46 6.52
C LEU A 30 11.08 -9.19 6.34
N ILE A 31 11.48 -7.92 6.27
CA ILE A 31 12.89 -7.54 6.14
C ILE A 31 13.70 -8.04 7.34
N HIS A 32 13.16 -8.01 8.57
CA HIS A 32 13.83 -8.59 9.74
C HIS A 32 13.92 -10.12 9.69
N LYS A 33 12.94 -10.80 9.08
CA LYS A 33 12.92 -12.28 8.94
C LYS A 33 13.92 -12.76 7.88
N TYR A 34 13.99 -12.06 6.76
CA TYR A 34 14.78 -12.46 5.58
C TYR A 34 16.11 -11.70 5.42
N GLY A 35 16.32 -10.63 6.17
CA GLY A 35 17.52 -9.82 6.14
C GLY A 35 18.58 -10.36 7.08
N HIS A 36 19.69 -10.80 6.51
CA HIS A 36 20.87 -11.23 7.25
C HIS A 36 21.95 -10.17 7.15
N LYS A 37 22.53 -9.77 8.30
CA LYS A 37 23.60 -8.76 8.35
C LYS A 37 24.79 -9.09 7.43
N ASN A 38 25.07 -10.38 7.24
CA ASN A 38 26.23 -10.84 6.48
C ASN A 38 25.90 -11.25 5.03
N CYS A 39 24.63 -11.54 4.73
CA CYS A 39 24.24 -12.16 3.45
C CYS A 39 23.17 -11.36 2.67
N GLY A 40 22.75 -10.20 3.18
CA GLY A 40 21.71 -9.38 2.55
C GLY A 40 20.31 -9.97 2.69
N LEU A 41 19.42 -9.64 1.76
CA LEU A 41 18.03 -10.10 1.74
C LEU A 41 17.89 -11.33 0.84
N ARG A 42 17.20 -12.38 1.32
CA ARG A 42 16.76 -13.48 0.44
C ARG A 42 15.74 -12.96 -0.57
N HIS A 43 16.12 -12.89 -1.84
CA HIS A 43 15.37 -12.10 -2.82
C HIS A 43 14.02 -12.73 -3.23
N GLU A 44 14.00 -14.01 -3.59
CA GLU A 44 12.80 -14.63 -4.18
C GLU A 44 11.67 -14.81 -3.14
N GLU A 45 11.97 -15.43 -1.99
CA GLU A 45 11.00 -15.62 -0.91
C GLU A 45 10.47 -14.29 -0.37
N LEU A 46 11.35 -13.28 -0.22
CA LEU A 46 10.94 -11.95 0.25
C LEU A 46 10.04 -11.24 -0.76
N CYS A 47 10.39 -11.28 -2.05
CA CYS A 47 9.59 -10.64 -3.10
C CYS A 47 8.18 -11.24 -3.17
N GLU A 48 8.06 -12.56 -3.09
CA GLU A 48 6.74 -13.22 -3.08
C GLU A 48 5.92 -12.90 -1.83
N GLU A 49 6.53 -12.90 -0.64
CA GLU A 49 5.82 -12.52 0.58
C GLU A 49 5.40 -11.04 0.57
N ILE A 50 6.22 -10.13 0.03
CA ILE A 50 5.85 -8.71 -0.14
C ILE A 50 4.65 -8.56 -1.09
N LYS A 51 4.69 -9.22 -2.26
CA LYS A 51 3.58 -9.18 -3.23
C LYS A 51 2.29 -9.67 -2.60
N LYS A 52 2.35 -10.76 -1.83
CA LYS A 52 1.20 -11.33 -1.12
C LYS A 52 0.62 -10.34 -0.11
N ILE A 53 1.46 -9.73 0.73
CA ILE A 53 1.01 -8.72 1.72
C ILE A 53 0.35 -7.53 1.03
N ILE A 54 0.95 -7.00 -0.03
CA ILE A 54 0.38 -5.87 -0.78
C ILE A 54 -0.98 -6.26 -1.38
N SER A 55 -1.09 -7.42 -2.02
CA SER A 55 -2.33 -7.91 -2.62
C SER A 55 -3.44 -8.08 -1.59
N ASP A 56 -3.14 -8.77 -0.48
CA ASP A 56 -4.12 -9.04 0.59
C ASP A 56 -4.61 -7.76 1.25
N LYS A 57 -3.68 -6.85 1.59
CA LYS A 57 -4.03 -5.56 2.20
C LYS A 57 -4.79 -4.67 1.24
N LYS A 58 -4.42 -4.63 -0.04
CA LYS A 58 -5.12 -3.85 -1.07
C LYS A 58 -6.57 -4.31 -1.21
N LYS A 59 -6.81 -5.63 -1.19
CA LYS A 59 -8.17 -6.19 -1.22
C LYS A 59 -9.00 -5.77 -0.01
N ILE A 60 -8.40 -5.70 1.19
CA ILE A 60 -9.09 -5.25 2.40
C ILE A 60 -9.40 -3.75 2.32
N GLU A 61 -8.40 -2.92 1.96
CA GLU A 61 -8.54 -1.47 1.86
C GLU A 61 -9.67 -1.07 0.90
N LEU A 62 -9.70 -1.66 -0.29
CA LEU A 62 -10.71 -1.37 -1.31
C LEU A 62 -12.13 -1.76 -0.86
N LYS A 63 -12.32 -2.72 0.05
CA LYS A 63 -13.67 -3.07 0.55
C LYS A 63 -14.34 -1.92 1.30
N HIS A 64 -13.55 -1.01 1.88
CA HIS A 64 -14.05 0.13 2.65
C HIS A 64 -14.40 1.34 1.78
N MET A 65 -14.12 1.27 0.47
CA MET A 65 -14.38 2.34 -0.48
C MET A 65 -15.56 2.03 -1.40
N ASP A 66 -16.27 3.09 -1.80
CA ASP A 66 -17.26 3.08 -2.87
C ASP A 66 -16.60 2.99 -4.26
N GLN A 67 -17.40 2.89 -5.32
CA GLN A 67 -16.87 2.71 -6.67
C GLN A 67 -15.94 3.84 -7.12
N ASP A 68 -16.28 5.09 -6.83
CA ASP A 68 -15.51 6.24 -7.29
C ASP A 68 -14.26 6.42 -6.42
N GLY A 69 -14.39 6.17 -5.11
CA GLY A 69 -13.25 6.07 -4.20
C GLY A 69 -12.21 5.03 -4.65
N ARG A 70 -12.66 3.83 -5.07
CA ARG A 70 -11.78 2.77 -5.61
C ARG A 70 -11.09 3.18 -6.90
N LYS A 71 -11.81 3.78 -7.85
CA LYS A 71 -11.22 4.23 -9.13
C LYS A 71 -10.09 5.24 -8.90
N LYS A 72 -10.36 6.23 -8.05
CA LYS A 72 -9.36 7.23 -7.67
C LYS A 72 -8.15 6.58 -7.00
N TRP A 73 -8.40 5.72 -6.00
CA TRP A 73 -7.34 5.01 -5.29
C TRP A 73 -6.47 4.16 -6.22
N ILE A 74 -7.07 3.44 -7.19
CA ILE A 74 -6.32 2.62 -8.16
C ILE A 74 -5.44 3.51 -9.04
N SER A 75 -5.95 4.65 -9.51
CA SER A 75 -5.16 5.62 -10.28
C SER A 75 -3.97 6.16 -9.47
N ASP A 76 -4.20 6.50 -8.20
CA ASP A 76 -3.14 7.02 -7.32
C ASP A 76 -2.09 5.92 -7.02
N TRP A 77 -2.53 4.68 -6.82
CA TRP A 77 -1.65 3.52 -6.67
C TRP A 77 -0.79 3.30 -7.92
N ASP A 78 -1.39 3.28 -9.11
CA ASP A 78 -0.66 3.03 -10.35
C ASP A 78 0.35 4.16 -10.64
N SER A 79 0.01 5.40 -10.30
CA SER A 79 0.93 6.55 -10.42
C SER A 79 2.10 6.51 -9.43
N LYS A 80 1.95 5.90 -8.25
CA LYS A 80 3.03 5.79 -7.26
C LYS A 80 3.85 4.50 -7.37
N ARG A 81 3.30 3.47 -8.02
CA ARG A 81 3.98 2.18 -8.24
C ARG A 81 4.90 2.22 -9.45
N ASN A 82 4.50 2.94 -10.51
CA ASN A 82 5.37 3.23 -11.65
C ASN A 82 6.45 4.25 -11.29
#